data_AF-A0A0T6A009-F1
#
_entry.id   AF-A0A0T6A009-F1
#
_cell.length_a   1.000
_cell.length_b   1.000
_cell.length_c   1.000
_cell.angle_alpha   90.00
_cell.angle_beta   90.00
_cell.angle_gamma   90.00
#
_symmetry.space_group_name_H-M   'P 1'
#
loop_
_entity.id
_entity.type
_entity.pdbx_description
1 polymer ?
#
loop_
_entity_poly.entity_id
_entity_poly.type
_entity_poly.pdbx_seq_one_letter_code
_entity_poly.pdbx_strand_id
1 'polypeptide(L)'
;MPKRFNRGHRPEPAEGADPLESHGRRPRPGLFLLLCFLGLLLFLSLFGDRSLFQLYQMWSARAHLEQQIEALKQENALLRQEVEALRRHPSRTEEIARRDLGLVRPGETVYQFRKR
;
A
#
# COMPACT_ATOMS: atom_id res chain seq x y z
N MET A 1 -17.57 73.04 -80.36
CA MET A 1 -18.78 72.90 -79.52
C MET A 1 -18.39 72.39 -78.14
N PRO A 2 -18.65 73.13 -77.05
CA PRO A 2 -18.28 72.78 -75.68
C PRO A 2 -19.45 72.11 -74.93
N LYS A 3 -19.17 71.31 -73.90
CA LYS A 3 -20.00 71.26 -72.69
C LYS A 3 -19.11 71.11 -71.46
N ARG A 4 -19.16 72.13 -70.60
CA ARG A 4 -18.63 72.18 -69.25
C ARG A 4 -19.70 71.68 -68.27
N PHE A 5 -19.23 71.45 -67.04
CA PHE A 5 -19.94 71.60 -65.76
C PHE A 5 -20.65 70.32 -65.26
N ASN A 6 -20.49 69.86 -64.02
CA ASN A 6 -20.08 70.53 -62.78
C ASN A 6 -19.46 69.54 -61.77
N ARG A 7 -18.70 70.09 -60.81
CA ARG A 7 -17.99 69.43 -59.71
C ARG A 7 -18.93 68.90 -58.62
N GLY A 8 -18.42 67.88 -57.93
CA GLY A 8 -18.36 67.91 -56.47
C GLY A 8 -19.22 66.88 -55.76
N HIS A 9 -18.68 65.69 -55.53
CA HIS A 9 -18.70 65.08 -54.21
C HIS A 9 -17.67 63.94 -54.15
N ARG A 10 -16.59 64.13 -53.38
CA ARG A 10 -15.90 63.00 -52.73
C ARG A 10 -16.62 62.78 -51.39
N PRO A 11 -16.83 61.53 -51.00
CA PRO A 11 -15.98 60.97 -49.94
C PRO A 11 -15.57 59.53 -50.27
N GLU A 12 -14.28 59.21 -50.09
CA GLU A 12 -13.74 58.36 -49.00
C GLU A 12 -13.51 56.92 -49.53
N PRO A 13 -12.30 56.34 -49.35
CA PRO A 13 -12.05 54.97 -49.77
C PRO A 13 -12.84 54.04 -48.86
N ALA A 14 -13.69 53.18 -49.44
CA ALA A 14 -14.40 52.15 -48.70
C ALA A 14 -13.37 51.16 -48.10
N GLU A 15 -12.98 51.47 -46.87
CA GLU A 15 -12.54 50.52 -45.85
C GLU A 15 -13.51 49.33 -45.78
N GLY A 16 -12.97 48.16 -45.45
CA GLY A 16 -13.78 47.01 -45.06
C GLY A 16 -13.88 45.94 -46.14
N ALA A 17 -12.74 45.40 -46.58
CA ALA A 17 -12.70 43.95 -46.77
C ALA A 17 -13.11 43.36 -45.42
N ASP A 18 -14.26 42.69 -45.31
CA ASP A 18 -14.60 41.90 -44.13
C ASP A 18 -13.63 40.70 -44.09
N PRO A 19 -12.57 40.70 -43.27
CA PRO A 19 -11.82 39.49 -43.06
C PRO A 19 -12.57 38.78 -41.95
N LEU A 20 -13.31 37.72 -42.30
CA LEU A 20 -13.87 36.73 -41.38
C LEU A 20 -13.19 36.84 -40.00
N GLU A 21 -13.81 37.57 -39.06
CA GLU A 21 -13.29 37.66 -37.71
C GLU A 21 -13.56 36.30 -37.07
N SER A 22 -12.70 35.32 -37.41
CA SER A 22 -12.40 34.23 -36.53
C SER A 22 -11.78 34.90 -35.31
N HIS A 23 -12.65 35.27 -34.36
CA HIS A 23 -12.29 35.59 -33.01
C HIS A 23 -11.51 34.39 -32.50
N GLY A 24 -10.19 34.44 -32.72
CA GLY A 24 -9.25 33.46 -32.25
C GLY A 24 -9.39 33.51 -30.74
N ARG A 25 -10.11 32.53 -30.20
CA ARG A 25 -10.17 32.28 -28.76
C ARG A 25 -8.72 32.13 -28.32
N ARG A 26 -8.12 33.22 -27.85
CA ARG A 26 -6.77 33.18 -27.30
C ARG A 26 -6.83 32.14 -26.20
N PRO A 27 -6.04 31.05 -26.29
CA PRO A 27 -6.05 30.05 -25.23
C PRO A 27 -5.58 30.78 -23.97
N ARG A 28 -6.45 30.89 -22.98
CA ARG A 28 -6.11 31.52 -21.71
C ARG A 28 -5.02 30.64 -21.09
N PRO A 29 -3.75 31.09 -20.99
CA PRO A 29 -2.66 30.24 -20.52
C PRO A 29 -2.90 29.76 -19.08
N GLY A 30 -3.71 30.50 -18.31
CA GLY A 30 -4.18 30.10 -16.98
C GLY A 30 -5.04 28.83 -16.96
N LEU A 31 -5.80 28.53 -18.04
CA LEU A 31 -6.58 27.29 -18.12
C LEU A 31 -5.65 26.08 -18.31
N PHE A 32 -4.60 26.23 -19.11
CA PHE A 32 -3.59 25.20 -19.29
C PHE A 32 -2.81 24.94 -17.99
N LEU A 33 -2.40 26.02 -17.30
CA LEU A 33 -1.76 25.91 -15.99
C LEU A 33 -2.67 25.23 -14.95
N LEU A 34 -3.95 25.59 -14.91
CA LEU A 34 -4.93 24.97 -14.02
C LEU A 34 -5.10 23.47 -14.34
N LEU A 35 -5.18 23.11 -15.62
CA LEU A 35 -5.32 21.72 -16.06
C LEU A 35 -4.06 20.90 -15.75
N CYS A 36 -2.87 21.46 -15.95
CA CYS A 36 -1.60 20.84 -15.55
C CYS A 36 -1.51 20.66 -14.04
N PHE A 37 -1.91 21.67 -13.27
CA PHE A 37 -1.91 21.59 -11.81
C PHE A 37 -2.89 20.54 -11.29
N LEU A 38 -4.10 20.49 -11.86
CA LEU A 38 -5.09 19.47 -11.52
C LEU A 38 -4.61 18.07 -11.92
N GLY A 39 -4.01 17.93 -13.11
CA GLY A 39 -3.39 16.68 -13.56
C GLY A 39 -2.26 16.22 -12.65
N LEU A 40 -1.43 17.15 -12.17
CA LEU A 40 -0.36 16.87 -11.21
C LEU A 40 -0.93 16.42 -9.86
N LEU A 41 -1.98 17.06 -9.36
CA LEU A 41 -2.64 16.65 -8.12
C LEU A 41 -3.28 15.27 -8.24
N LEU A 42 -3.92 14.96 -9.37
CA LEU A 42 -4.48 13.63 -9.63
C LEU A 42 -3.37 12.58 -9.76
N PHE A 43 -2.28 12.91 -10.45
CA PHE A 43 -1.10 12.04 -10.55
C PHE A 43 -0.53 11.77 -9.16
N LEU A 44 -0.32 12.81 -8.35
CA LEU A 44 0.17 12.71 -6.97
C LEU A 44 -0.82 12.02 -6.03
N SER A 45 -2.13 12.10 -6.23
CA SER A 45 -3.10 11.34 -5.42
C SER A 45 -3.10 9.86 -5.81
N LEU A 46 -3.12 9.55 -7.10
CA LEU A 46 -3.02 8.17 -7.60
C LEU A 46 -1.69 7.49 -7.21
N PHE A 47 -0.59 8.23 -7.21
CA PHE A 47 0.75 7.72 -6.82
C PHE A 47 1.13 7.97 -5.36
N GLY A 48 0.49 8.92 -4.66
CA GLY A 48 0.85 9.35 -3.31
C GLY A 48 -0.04 8.74 -2.23
N ASP A 49 -1.32 8.49 -2.52
CA ASP A 49 -2.22 7.77 -1.59
C ASP A 49 -1.91 6.28 -1.56
N ARG A 50 -1.24 5.75 -2.60
CA ARG A 50 -0.68 4.40 -2.62
C ARG A 50 0.84 4.47 -2.69
N SER A 51 1.58 4.28 -1.61
CA SER A 51 1.69 2.97 -0.96
C SER A 51 2.04 1.82 -1.95
N LEU A 52 2.47 2.07 -3.21
CA LEU A 52 2.87 1.01 -4.13
C LEU A 52 4.08 0.23 -3.60
N PHE A 53 5.00 0.93 -2.93
CA PHE A 53 6.15 0.31 -2.26
C PHE A 53 5.76 -0.45 -0.97
N GLN A 54 4.78 0.07 -0.22
CA GLN A 54 4.26 -0.59 0.99
C GLN A 54 3.40 -1.82 0.64
N LEU A 55 2.62 -1.78 -0.45
CA LEU A 55 1.83 -2.91 -0.91
C LEU A 55 2.73 -4.05 -1.41
N TYR A 56 3.84 -3.72 -2.08
CA TYR A 56 4.82 -4.72 -2.51
C TYR A 56 5.54 -5.39 -1.32
N GLN A 57 5.92 -4.60 -0.31
CA GLN A 57 6.52 -5.15 0.91
C GLN A 57 5.52 -5.98 1.72
N MET A 58 4.26 -5.56 1.80
CA MET A 58 3.19 -6.31 2.46
C MET A 58 2.89 -7.65 1.79
N TRP A 59 3.04 -7.76 0.47
CA TRP A 59 2.90 -9.05 -0.22
C TRP A 59 4.05 -10.01 0.09
N SER A 60 5.29 -9.53 0.13
CA SER A 60 6.44 -10.37 0.52
C SER A 60 6.38 -10.81 1.99
N ALA A 61 5.94 -9.91 2.87
CA ALA A 61 5.80 -10.20 4.29
C ALA A 61 4.70 -11.24 4.53
N ARG A 62 3.58 -11.18 3.80
CA ARG A 62 2.51 -12.19 3.90
C ARG A 62 3.00 -13.58 3.47
N ALA A 63 3.68 -13.69 2.33
CA ALA A 63 4.21 -14.96 1.86
C ALA A 63 5.24 -15.56 2.83
N HIS A 64 6.13 -14.74 3.39
CA HIS A 64 7.11 -15.18 4.38
C HIS A 64 6.45 -15.62 5.70
N LEU A 65 5.44 -14.89 6.17
CA LEU A 65 4.69 -15.27 7.38
C LEU A 65 3.91 -16.57 7.18
N GLU A 66 3.30 -16.79 6.01
CA GLU A 66 2.61 -18.04 5.69
C GLU A 66 3.57 -19.24 5.68
N GLN A 67 4.75 -19.08 5.08
CA GLN A 67 5.78 -20.12 5.12
C GLN A 67 6.26 -20.41 6.55
N GLN A 68 6.44 -19.39 7.38
CA GLN A 68 6.80 -19.56 8.79
C GLN A 68 5.72 -20.28 9.58
N ILE A 69 4.44 -19.94 9.37
CA ILE A 69 3.32 -20.60 10.02
C ILE A 69 3.31 -22.10 9.67
N GLU A 70 3.54 -22.43 8.40
CA GLU A 70 3.53 -23.82 7.95
C GLU A 70 4.72 -24.61 8.52
N ALA A 71 5.92 -24.01 8.53
CA ALA A 71 7.10 -24.59 9.17
C ALA A 71 6.88 -24.83 10.67
N LEU A 72 6.36 -23.84 11.41
CA LEU A 72 6.07 -23.97 12.83
C LEU A 72 5.00 -25.04 13.12
N LYS A 73 3.99 -25.18 12.26
CA LYS A 73 2.98 -26.24 12.41
C LYS A 73 3.60 -27.63 12.27
N GLN A 74 4.48 -27.83 11.29
CA GLN A 74 5.18 -29.08 11.10
C GLN A 74 6.08 -29.41 12.29
N GLU A 75 6.86 -28.44 12.77
CA GLU A 75 7.70 -28.60 13.94
C GLU A 75 6.87 -28.93 15.20
N ASN A 76 5.75 -28.23 15.40
CA ASN A 76 4.86 -28.49 16.53
C ASN A 76 4.25 -29.91 16.46
N ALA A 77 3.89 -30.38 15.27
CA ALA A 77 3.37 -31.73 15.07
C ALA A 77 4.41 -32.80 15.43
N LEU A 78 5.67 -32.61 15.00
CA LEU A 78 6.78 -33.51 15.33
C LEU A 78 7.06 -33.54 16.83
N LEU A 79 7.17 -32.36 17.47
CA LEU A 79 7.40 -32.26 18.91
C LEU A 79 6.25 -32.89 19.72
N ARG A 80 5.00 -32.73 19.28
CA ARG A 80 3.86 -33.39 19.93
C ARG A 80 3.95 -34.90 19.83
N GLN A 81 4.32 -35.43 18.66
CA GLN A 81 4.49 -36.85 18.45
C GLN A 81 5.64 -37.42 19.32
N GLU A 82 6.72 -36.66 19.47
CA GLU A 82 7.85 -37.00 20.34
C GLU A 82 7.44 -37.00 21.82
N VAL A 83 6.72 -35.97 22.27
CA VAL A 83 6.15 -35.91 23.63
C VAL A 83 5.20 -37.07 23.87
N GLU A 84 4.37 -37.44 22.90
CA GLU A 84 3.43 -38.55 23.03
C GLU A 84 4.13 -39.93 23.02
N ALA A 85 5.22 -40.08 22.27
CA ALA A 85 6.10 -41.25 22.35
C ALA A 85 6.79 -41.34 23.73
N LEU A 86 7.26 -40.23 24.28
CA LEU A 86 7.86 -40.15 25.62
C LEU A 86 6.84 -40.44 26.73
N ARG A 87 5.61 -39.94 26.59
CA ARG A 87 4.51 -40.13 27.55
C ARG A 87 3.95 -41.55 27.58
N ARG A 88 4.06 -42.32 26.48
CA ARG A 88 3.64 -43.73 26.43
C ARG A 88 4.43 -44.64 27.39
N HIS A 89 5.50 -44.14 28.01
CA HIS A 89 6.19 -44.78 29.14
C HIS A 89 6.04 -43.94 30.43
N PRO A 90 4.88 -43.99 31.10
CA PRO A 90 4.56 -43.14 32.25
C PRO A 90 5.53 -43.33 33.43
N SER A 91 6.06 -44.54 33.63
CA SER A 91 7.05 -44.84 34.68
C SER A 91 8.34 -44.03 34.52
N ARG A 92 8.78 -43.81 33.27
CA ARG A 92 10.00 -43.05 32.96
C ARG A 92 9.79 -41.55 33.10
N THR A 93 8.58 -41.08 32.76
CA THR A 93 8.18 -39.67 32.90
C THR A 93 8.04 -39.29 34.37
N GLU A 94 7.48 -40.18 35.20
CA GLU A 94 7.38 -39.99 36.65
C GLU A 94 8.76 -39.94 37.31
N GLU A 95 9.68 -40.82 36.89
CA GLU A 95 11.06 -40.81 37.41
C GLU A 95 11.78 -39.49 37.11
N ILE A 96 11.67 -38.97 35.88
CA ILE A 96 12.26 -37.69 35.47
C ILE A 96 11.58 -36.52 36.21
N ALA A 97 10.25 -36.53 36.34
CA ALA A 97 9.51 -35.49 37.05
C ALA A 97 9.90 -35.43 38.54
N ARG A 98 10.13 -36.58 39.19
CA ARG A 98 10.54 -36.66 40.59
C ARG A 98 12.02 -36.33 40.80
N ARG A 99 12.91 -36.82 39.93
CA ARG A 99 14.36 -36.68 40.08
C ARG A 99 14.87 -35.31 39.63
N ASP A 100 14.44 -34.86 38.45
CA ASP A 100 15.05 -33.71 37.77
C ASP A 100 14.23 -32.43 37.99
N LEU A 101 12.93 -32.55 38.25
CA LEU A 101 12.02 -31.40 38.48
C LEU A 101 11.49 -31.32 39.91
N GLY A 102 11.73 -32.33 40.76
CA GLY A 102 11.25 -32.36 42.14
C GLY A 102 9.72 -32.31 42.29
N LEU A 103 8.98 -32.67 41.23
CA LEU A 103 7.53 -32.60 41.20
C LEU A 103 6.93 -33.76 42.00
N VAL A 104 5.92 -33.44 42.83
CA VAL A 104 5.15 -34.40 43.62
C VAL A 104 3.66 -34.30 43.27
N ARG A 105 2.95 -35.42 43.32
CA ARG A 105 1.52 -35.42 43.01
C ARG A 105 0.72 -34.68 44.10
N PRO A 106 -0.40 -34.02 43.75
CA PRO A 106 -1.30 -33.43 44.74
C PRO A 106 -1.72 -34.49 45.77
N GLY A 107 -1.40 -34.29 47.05
CA GLY A 107 -1.68 -35.23 48.14
C GLY A 107 -0.48 -36.06 48.64
N GLU A 108 0.71 -35.95 48.04
CA GLU A 108 1.93 -36.61 48.52
C GLU A 108 2.70 -35.74 49.55
N THR A 109 3.29 -36.36 50.59
CA THR A 109 4.07 -35.66 51.63
C THR A 109 5.57 -35.78 51.35
N VAL A 110 6.27 -34.64 51.24
CA VAL A 110 7.73 -34.61 50.98
C VAL A 110 8.51 -34.79 52.29
N TYR A 111 9.30 -35.85 52.40
CA TYR A 111 10.22 -36.06 53.51
C TYR A 111 11.62 -35.54 53.15
N GLN A 112 12.06 -34.45 53.78
CA GLN A 112 13.44 -33.96 53.66
C GLN A 112 14.25 -34.37 54.89
N PHE A 113 15.27 -35.20 54.69
CA PHE A 113 16.18 -35.59 55.76
C PHE A 113 17.33 -34.57 55.85
N ARG A 114 17.43 -33.85 56.97
CA ARG A 114 18.54 -32.94 57.24
C ARG A 114 19.81 -33.78 57.46
N LYS A 115 20.78 -33.71 56.54
CA LYS A 115 22.10 -34.31 56.76
C LYS A 115 22.77 -33.64 57.97
N ARG A 116 23.25 -34.45 58.91
CA ARG A 116 24.12 -34.03 60.02
C ARG A 116 25.56 -33.97 59.55
#